data_AF-A0A383VGV1-F1
#
_entry.id   AF-A0A383VGV1-F1
#
_cell.length_a   1.000
_cell.length_b   1.000
_cell.length_c   1.000
_cell.angle_alpha   90.00
_cell.angle_beta   90.00
_cell.angle_gamma   90.00
#
_symmetry.space_group_name_H-M   'P 1'
#
loop_
_entity.id
_entity.type
_entity.pdbx_description
1 polymer ?
#
loop_
_entity_poly.entity_id
_entity_poly.type
_entity_poly.pdbx_seq_one_letter_code
_entity_poly.pdbx_strand_id
1 'polypeptide(L)'
;MNCSNHIAAYAAVRSLPAQLEPQLLRKLLVTAAKRQHARAAGHMLEMEAVQQCLDAATLEALLRMMAAAEQSLHTKVMDRQLARDWHLLRPAAEGWSRDVVLQLLRAVPHDMPLCTRLLLQLPAAQQLSADIVVQLLQAAVQLGAYHCASLLLQLPAAQQLSTDAVLQLLHTGVLHGMPHFSTPVLALPAAQQLGADTVLQLLRAAVQLGAHHCASLLLQLPAAQQISTDAMLQQLQYTLELPAAKESSTAAVGELLLAAVQQDRPGSLKHICELPGAALLSSTAVVQLLQAAAQGSSGYCTALLCQLPGAQNLDSAAVVHVLQAAMQQGSDVCTNHLWRLPAAQQPSSSAAMLCSSCSCCSKKGQPWLYRAAVPAASSILAQIRRCAAAVAAELP
;
A
#
# COMPACT_ATOMS: atom_id res chain seq x y z
N MET A 1 9.84 -33.79 -32.66
CA MET A 1 9.14 -34.45 -31.53
C MET A 1 8.49 -33.37 -30.68
N ASN A 2 7.21 -33.51 -30.36
CA ASN A 2 6.52 -32.60 -29.46
C ASN A 2 6.70 -33.11 -28.01
N CYS A 3 7.69 -32.58 -27.29
CA CYS A 3 8.04 -33.03 -25.93
C CYS A 3 7.17 -32.38 -24.84
N SER A 4 5.96 -31.94 -25.18
CA SER A 4 5.01 -31.36 -24.22
C SER A 4 4.44 -32.41 -23.25
N ASN A 5 4.38 -33.68 -23.66
CA ASN A 5 4.00 -34.80 -22.78
C ASN A 5 5.16 -35.19 -21.84
N HIS A 6 4.90 -35.20 -20.53
CA HIS A 6 5.85 -35.59 -19.49
C HIS A 6 6.47 -36.97 -19.72
N ILE A 7 5.67 -37.96 -20.14
CA ILE A 7 6.13 -39.33 -20.37
C ILE A 7 7.11 -39.37 -21.56
N ALA A 8 6.79 -38.65 -22.63
CA ALA A 8 7.64 -38.58 -23.82
C ALA A 8 8.97 -37.87 -23.53
N ALA A 9 8.92 -36.77 -22.77
CA ALA A 9 10.12 -36.05 -22.34
C ALA A 9 11.03 -36.95 -21.48
N TYR A 10 10.46 -37.65 -20.50
CA TYR A 10 11.20 -38.57 -19.65
C TYR A 10 11.81 -39.75 -20.43
N ALA A 11 11.04 -40.39 -21.33
CA ALA A 11 11.51 -41.49 -22.15
C ALA A 11 12.65 -41.06 -23.10
N ALA A 12 12.56 -39.85 -23.67
CA ALA A 12 13.60 -39.29 -24.52
C ALA A 12 14.91 -39.06 -23.74
N VAL A 13 14.84 -38.50 -22.53
CA VAL A 13 16.02 -38.29 -21.67
C VAL A 13 16.63 -39.63 -21.25
N ARG A 14 15.82 -40.64 -20.89
CA ARG A 14 16.33 -41.99 -20.55
C ARG A 14 16.96 -42.74 -21.71
N SER A 15 16.64 -42.35 -22.94
CA SER A 15 17.19 -42.96 -24.15
C SER A 15 18.53 -42.34 -24.56
N LEU A 16 18.99 -41.30 -23.85
CA LEU A 16 20.30 -40.71 -24.08
C LEU A 16 21.41 -41.69 -23.66
N PRO A 17 22.49 -41.86 -24.46
CA PRO A 17 23.62 -42.69 -24.09
C PRO A 17 24.24 -42.25 -22.77
N ALA A 18 24.66 -43.19 -21.93
CA ALA A 18 25.33 -42.88 -20.66
C ALA A 18 26.66 -42.11 -20.85
N GLN A 19 27.29 -42.23 -22.03
CA GLN A 19 28.57 -41.61 -22.37
C GLN A 19 28.42 -40.51 -23.43
N LEU A 20 27.49 -39.59 -23.23
CA LEU A 20 27.42 -38.40 -24.08
C LEU A 20 28.55 -37.44 -23.75
N GLU A 21 29.17 -36.88 -24.79
CA GLU A 21 30.14 -35.82 -24.61
C GLU A 21 29.50 -34.61 -23.89
N PRO A 22 30.19 -33.98 -22.92
CA PRO A 22 29.67 -32.83 -22.18
C PRO A 22 29.21 -31.66 -23.06
N GLN A 23 29.85 -31.48 -24.23
CA GLN A 23 29.44 -30.44 -25.19
C GLN A 23 28.09 -30.76 -25.86
N LEU A 24 27.81 -32.03 -26.12
CA LEU A 24 26.53 -32.44 -26.71
C LEU A 24 25.40 -32.34 -25.69
N LEU A 25 25.64 -32.73 -24.43
CA LEU A 25 24.68 -32.56 -23.33
C LEU A 25 24.28 -31.09 -23.17
N ARG A 26 25.26 -30.18 -23.15
CA ARG A 26 25.00 -28.73 -23.14
C ARG A 26 24.16 -28.27 -24.32
N LYS A 27 24.53 -28.64 -25.55
CA LYS A 27 23.78 -28.27 -26.75
C LYS A 27 22.34 -28.77 -26.71
N LEU A 28 22.12 -30.00 -26.25
CA LEU A 28 20.79 -30.58 -26.09
C LEU A 28 19.97 -29.81 -25.06
N LEU A 29 20.58 -29.47 -23.91
CA LEU A 29 19.91 -28.72 -22.85
C LEU A 29 19.54 -27.30 -23.29
N VAL A 30 20.48 -26.59 -23.91
CA VAL A 30 20.24 -25.25 -24.49
C VAL A 30 19.15 -25.32 -25.57
N THR A 31 19.14 -26.37 -26.39
CA THR A 31 18.11 -26.56 -27.41
C THR A 31 16.74 -26.83 -26.79
N ALA A 32 16.67 -27.66 -25.76
CA ALA A 32 15.45 -27.90 -25.00
C ALA A 32 14.94 -26.60 -24.36
N ALA A 33 15.84 -25.80 -23.78
CA ALA A 33 15.53 -24.51 -23.18
C ALA A 33 15.00 -23.50 -24.19
N LYS A 34 15.71 -23.31 -25.31
CA LYS A 34 15.31 -22.42 -26.41
C LYS A 34 13.97 -22.82 -27.04
N ARG A 35 13.64 -24.11 -27.06
CA ARG A 35 12.36 -24.64 -27.54
C ARG A 35 11.27 -24.71 -26.47
N GLN A 36 11.52 -24.14 -25.29
CA GLN A 36 10.58 -24.11 -24.17
C GLN A 36 10.13 -25.50 -23.70
N HIS A 37 10.99 -26.51 -23.82
CA HIS A 37 10.71 -27.87 -23.35
C HIS A 37 11.08 -28.00 -21.87
N ALA A 38 10.42 -27.23 -20.99
CA ALA A 38 10.72 -27.16 -19.56
C ALA A 38 10.81 -28.53 -18.87
N ARG A 39 9.91 -29.46 -19.21
CA ARG A 39 9.92 -30.83 -18.65
C ARG A 39 11.14 -31.63 -19.09
N ALA A 40 11.54 -31.54 -20.36
CA ALA A 40 12.72 -32.25 -20.84
C ALA A 40 13.99 -31.66 -20.22
N ALA A 41 14.08 -30.34 -20.12
CA ALA A 41 15.17 -29.66 -19.44
C ALA A 41 15.24 -30.06 -17.96
N GLY A 42 14.13 -30.08 -17.23
CA GLY A 42 14.07 -30.54 -15.83
C GLY A 42 14.60 -31.97 -15.65
N HIS A 43 14.13 -32.91 -16.48
CA HIS A 43 14.64 -34.30 -16.45
C HIS A 43 16.12 -34.41 -16.80
N MET A 44 16.62 -33.57 -17.72
CA MET A 44 18.06 -33.52 -18.02
C MET A 44 18.87 -32.95 -16.84
N LEU A 45 18.33 -31.99 -16.09
CA LEU A 45 18.99 -31.40 -14.91
C LEU A 45 19.11 -32.37 -13.73
N GLU A 46 18.29 -33.42 -13.69
CA GLU A 46 18.43 -34.51 -12.72
C GLU A 46 19.65 -35.42 -13.01
N MET A 47 20.25 -35.33 -14.21
CA MET A 47 21.43 -36.11 -14.57
C MET A 47 22.71 -35.45 -14.05
N GLU A 48 23.52 -36.19 -13.29
CA GLU A 48 24.79 -35.69 -12.73
C GLU A 48 25.76 -35.16 -13.80
N ALA A 49 25.88 -35.88 -14.92
CA ALA A 49 26.73 -35.47 -16.05
C ALA A 49 26.32 -34.11 -16.64
N VAL A 50 25.02 -33.78 -16.60
CA VAL A 50 24.52 -32.48 -17.04
C VAL A 50 24.92 -31.41 -16.04
N GLN A 51 24.72 -31.65 -14.74
CA GLN A 51 25.08 -30.69 -13.69
C GLN A 51 26.56 -30.31 -13.71
N GLN A 52 27.45 -31.28 -13.96
CA GLN A 52 28.89 -31.08 -14.07
C GLN A 52 29.32 -30.26 -15.30
N CYS A 53 28.45 -30.15 -16.32
CA CYS A 53 28.76 -29.44 -17.57
C CYS A 53 28.03 -28.11 -17.73
N LEU A 54 27.28 -27.64 -16.72
CA LEU A 54 26.55 -26.37 -16.80
C LEU A 54 27.53 -25.19 -16.81
N ASP A 55 27.43 -24.37 -17.86
CA ASP A 55 28.08 -23.07 -17.94
C ASP A 55 27.05 -21.92 -17.82
N ALA A 56 27.57 -20.69 -17.69
CA ALA A 56 26.76 -19.49 -17.56
C ALA A 56 25.72 -19.33 -18.69
N ALA A 57 26.14 -19.58 -19.93
CA ALA A 57 25.28 -19.44 -21.12
C ALA A 57 24.15 -20.48 -21.12
N THR A 58 24.43 -21.71 -20.68
CA THR A 58 23.43 -22.75 -20.57
C THR A 58 22.38 -22.40 -19.52
N LEU A 59 22.80 -21.88 -18.37
CA LEU A 59 21.86 -21.52 -17.31
C LEU A 59 21.08 -20.23 -17.61
N GLU A 60 21.67 -19.27 -18.32
CA GLU A 60 20.94 -18.13 -18.88
C GLU A 60 19.79 -18.59 -19.79
N ALA A 61 20.04 -19.58 -20.66
CA ALA A 61 19.01 -20.15 -21.50
C ALA A 61 17.91 -20.85 -20.68
N LEU A 62 18.28 -21.56 -19.61
CA LEU A 62 17.32 -22.20 -18.69
C LEU A 62 16.49 -21.16 -17.94
N LEU A 63 17.09 -20.10 -17.42
CA LEU A 63 16.37 -19.02 -16.73
C LEU A 63 15.41 -18.30 -17.68
N ARG A 64 15.82 -18.04 -18.92
CA ARG A 64 14.91 -17.47 -19.94
C ARG A 64 13.76 -18.41 -20.29
N MET A 65 14.02 -19.71 -20.37
CA MET A 65 12.98 -20.72 -20.59
C MET A 65 11.99 -20.73 -19.42
N MET A 66 12.49 -20.77 -18.19
CA MET A 66 11.68 -20.73 -16.97
C MET A 66 10.84 -19.46 -16.91
N ALA A 67 11.43 -18.33 -17.33
CA ALA A 67 10.73 -17.07 -17.42
C ALA A 67 9.58 -17.06 -18.44
N ALA A 68 9.82 -17.61 -19.62
CA ALA A 68 8.78 -17.76 -20.62
C ALA A 68 7.67 -18.71 -20.17
N ALA A 69 8.00 -19.73 -19.36
CA ALA A 69 7.02 -20.67 -18.83
C ALA A 69 6.08 -20.01 -17.80
N GLU A 70 6.59 -19.15 -16.92
CA GLU A 70 5.76 -18.44 -15.91
C GLU A 70 4.75 -17.49 -16.57
N GLN A 71 5.15 -16.80 -17.63
CA GLN A 71 4.24 -15.92 -18.40
C GLN A 71 3.05 -16.69 -19.01
N SER A 72 3.23 -17.98 -19.30
CA SER A 72 2.18 -18.81 -19.92
C SER A 72 1.15 -19.35 -18.94
N LEU A 73 1.49 -19.48 -17.64
CA LEU A 73 0.69 -20.22 -16.67
C LEU A 73 0.81 -19.62 -15.26
N HIS A 74 -0.25 -18.95 -14.80
CA HIS A 74 -0.39 -18.27 -13.49
C HIS A 74 -0.47 -19.21 -12.25
N THR A 75 0.23 -20.34 -12.25
CA THR A 75 -0.01 -21.40 -11.25
C THR A 75 1.12 -21.55 -10.24
N LYS A 76 0.76 -21.58 -8.94
CA LYS A 76 1.61 -21.96 -7.79
C LYS A 76 2.41 -23.27 -7.98
N VAL A 77 2.03 -24.09 -8.96
CA VAL A 77 2.72 -25.33 -9.33
C VAL A 77 4.08 -25.02 -9.98
N MET A 78 4.17 -23.96 -10.79
CA MET A 78 5.43 -23.52 -11.40
C MET A 78 6.41 -23.06 -10.34
N ASP A 79 5.99 -22.29 -9.33
CA ASP A 79 6.88 -21.85 -8.23
C ASP A 79 7.55 -23.03 -7.53
N ARG A 80 6.79 -24.11 -7.29
CA ARG A 80 7.32 -25.33 -6.67
C ARG A 80 8.29 -26.07 -7.59
N GLN A 81 7.98 -26.14 -8.89
CA GLN A 81 8.87 -26.78 -9.85
C GLN A 81 10.16 -25.99 -10.02
N LEU A 82 10.05 -24.67 -10.17
CA LEU A 82 11.16 -23.74 -10.29
C LEU A 82 12.07 -23.79 -9.05
N ALA A 83 11.48 -23.83 -7.85
CA ALA A 83 12.24 -24.03 -6.62
C ALA A 83 12.96 -25.38 -6.60
N ARG A 84 12.31 -26.48 -7.04
CA ARG A 84 12.94 -27.80 -7.13
C ARG A 84 14.09 -27.83 -8.13
N ASP A 85 13.86 -27.35 -9.35
CA ASP A 85 14.87 -27.29 -10.42
C ASP A 85 16.06 -26.43 -9.95
N TRP A 86 15.78 -25.32 -9.27
CA TRP A 86 16.84 -24.50 -8.68
C TRP A 86 17.65 -25.22 -7.60
N HIS A 87 17.01 -26.01 -6.74
CA HIS A 87 17.74 -26.79 -5.74
C HIS A 87 18.74 -27.78 -6.37
N LEU A 88 18.42 -28.32 -7.55
CA LEU A 88 19.34 -29.17 -8.33
C LEU A 88 20.47 -28.35 -8.99
N LEU A 89 20.16 -27.13 -9.43
CA LEU A 89 21.11 -26.23 -10.10
C LEU A 89 22.07 -25.51 -9.13
N ARG A 90 21.64 -25.30 -7.89
CA ARG A 90 22.34 -24.47 -6.91
C ARG A 90 23.81 -24.88 -6.69
N PRO A 91 24.17 -26.16 -6.49
CA PRO A 91 25.56 -26.55 -6.27
C PRO A 91 26.49 -26.17 -7.43
N ALA A 92 26.02 -26.29 -8.67
CA ALA A 92 26.77 -25.87 -9.85
C ALA A 92 26.88 -24.33 -9.95
N ALA A 93 25.89 -23.61 -9.44
CA ALA A 93 25.86 -22.15 -9.43
C ALA A 93 26.67 -21.51 -8.29
N GLU A 94 27.02 -22.25 -7.24
CA GLU A 94 27.81 -21.73 -6.12
C GLU A 94 29.24 -21.35 -6.51
N GLY A 95 29.80 -21.99 -7.54
CA GLY A 95 31.13 -21.67 -8.07
C GLY A 95 31.17 -20.51 -9.07
N TRP A 96 30.06 -19.83 -9.30
CA TRP A 96 29.99 -18.79 -10.32
C TRP A 96 30.70 -17.51 -9.93
N SER A 97 31.29 -16.86 -10.93
CA SER A 97 31.84 -15.52 -10.74
C SER A 97 30.72 -14.50 -10.53
N ARG A 98 31.08 -13.42 -9.84
CA ARG A 98 30.22 -12.25 -9.64
C ARG A 98 29.69 -11.68 -10.96
N ASP A 99 30.52 -11.67 -12.01
CA ASP A 99 30.15 -11.12 -13.31
C ASP A 99 29.05 -11.93 -14.01
N VAL A 100 29.10 -13.27 -13.88
CA VAL A 100 28.06 -14.15 -14.41
C VAL A 100 26.73 -13.89 -13.71
N VAL A 101 26.73 -13.82 -12.38
CA VAL A 101 25.51 -13.54 -11.61
C VAL A 101 24.95 -12.16 -11.96
N LEU A 102 25.82 -11.16 -12.14
CA LEU A 102 25.40 -9.82 -12.56
C LEU A 102 24.77 -9.81 -13.96
N GLN A 103 25.39 -10.49 -14.93
CA GLN A 103 24.83 -10.61 -16.28
C GLN A 103 23.47 -11.29 -16.25
N LEU A 104 23.31 -12.33 -15.44
CA LEU A 104 22.02 -13.00 -15.27
C LEU A 104 20.98 -12.09 -14.60
N LEU A 105 21.32 -11.39 -13.52
CA LEU A 105 20.41 -10.44 -12.88
C LEU A 105 19.96 -9.33 -13.84
N ARG A 106 20.83 -8.89 -14.76
CA ARG A 106 20.48 -7.91 -15.81
C ARG A 106 19.64 -8.52 -16.94
N ALA A 107 19.81 -9.81 -17.23
CA ALA A 107 19.10 -10.52 -18.29
C ALA A 107 17.73 -11.07 -17.85
N VAL A 108 17.52 -11.27 -16.54
CA VAL A 108 16.25 -11.74 -15.99
C VAL A 108 15.18 -10.69 -16.25
N PRO A 109 14.02 -11.07 -16.85
CA PRO A 109 12.93 -10.14 -17.05
C PRO A 109 12.49 -9.56 -15.70
N HIS A 110 12.28 -8.25 -15.64
CA HIS A 110 12.02 -7.56 -14.39
C HIS A 110 10.71 -7.99 -13.70
N ASP A 111 9.81 -8.66 -14.43
CA ASP A 111 8.56 -9.24 -13.91
C ASP A 111 8.75 -10.61 -13.22
N MET A 112 9.99 -10.99 -12.90
CA MET A 112 10.35 -12.33 -12.39
C MET A 112 10.98 -12.27 -10.98
N PRO A 113 10.19 -12.06 -9.93
CA PRO A 113 10.73 -11.96 -8.59
C PRO A 113 11.32 -13.28 -8.09
N LEU A 114 10.83 -14.44 -8.57
CA LEU A 114 11.36 -15.73 -8.16
C LEU A 114 12.77 -15.97 -8.70
N CYS A 115 13.01 -15.80 -10.00
CA CYS A 115 14.34 -15.91 -10.58
C CYS A 115 15.33 -14.96 -9.92
N THR A 116 14.92 -13.71 -9.67
CA THR A 116 15.74 -12.74 -8.93
C THR A 116 16.05 -13.25 -7.54
N ARG A 117 15.04 -13.69 -6.77
CA ARG A 117 15.24 -14.25 -5.42
C ARG A 117 16.24 -15.41 -5.40
N LEU A 118 16.11 -16.33 -6.35
CA LEU A 118 16.98 -17.50 -6.45
C LEU A 118 18.43 -17.09 -6.76
N LEU A 119 18.64 -16.19 -7.72
CA LEU A 119 19.97 -15.66 -8.03
C LEU A 119 20.59 -14.93 -6.84
N LEU A 120 19.79 -14.17 -6.09
CA LEU A 120 20.26 -13.48 -4.89
C LEU A 120 20.64 -14.43 -3.75
N GLN A 121 20.21 -15.69 -3.74
CA GLN A 121 20.66 -16.69 -2.77
C GLN A 121 22.10 -17.20 -3.03
N LEU A 122 22.69 -16.89 -4.19
CA LEU A 122 24.05 -17.32 -4.51
C LEU A 122 25.09 -16.50 -3.72
N PRO A 123 26.19 -17.12 -3.25
CA PRO A 123 27.26 -16.40 -2.56
C PRO A 123 27.82 -15.21 -3.35
N ALA A 124 27.97 -15.37 -4.67
CA ALA A 124 28.44 -14.32 -5.56
C ALA A 124 27.50 -13.11 -5.63
N ALA A 125 26.18 -13.29 -5.45
CA ALA A 125 25.22 -12.19 -5.35
C ALA A 125 25.35 -11.43 -4.03
N GLN A 126 25.67 -12.13 -2.94
CA GLN A 126 25.88 -11.53 -1.62
C GLN A 126 27.16 -10.67 -1.56
N GLN A 127 28.07 -10.85 -2.52
CA GLN A 127 29.32 -10.10 -2.66
C GLN A 127 29.26 -8.97 -3.70
N LEU A 128 28.06 -8.62 -4.18
CA LEU A 128 27.89 -7.46 -5.07
C LEU A 128 28.28 -6.17 -4.33
N SER A 129 28.92 -5.23 -5.02
CA SER A 129 29.22 -3.92 -4.41
C SER A 129 27.97 -3.04 -4.36
N ALA A 130 27.97 -2.06 -3.46
CA ALA A 130 26.90 -1.07 -3.31
C ALA A 130 26.56 -0.41 -4.66
N ASP A 131 27.56 0.04 -5.43
CA ASP A 131 27.33 0.69 -6.74
C ASP A 131 26.55 -0.17 -7.73
N ILE A 132 26.84 -1.49 -7.76
CA ILE A 132 26.12 -2.41 -8.63
C ILE A 132 24.68 -2.59 -8.15
N VAL A 133 24.48 -2.69 -6.82
CA VAL A 133 23.14 -2.75 -6.24
C VAL A 133 22.35 -1.49 -6.56
N VAL A 134 22.95 -0.30 -6.52
CA VAL A 134 22.30 0.96 -6.95
C VAL A 134 21.87 0.88 -8.40
N GLN A 135 22.75 0.46 -9.32
CA GLN A 135 22.41 0.35 -10.74
C GLN A 135 21.26 -0.63 -10.98
N LEU A 136 21.28 -1.80 -10.32
CA LEU A 136 20.21 -2.79 -10.43
C LEU A 136 18.89 -2.27 -9.83
N LEU A 137 18.94 -1.57 -8.70
CA LEU A 137 17.77 -0.95 -8.09
C LEU A 137 17.19 0.14 -8.99
N GLN A 138 18.02 1.03 -9.54
CA GLN A 138 17.56 2.07 -10.46
C GLN A 138 16.89 1.48 -11.70
N ALA A 139 17.49 0.45 -12.31
CA ALA A 139 16.89 -0.25 -13.45
C ALA A 139 15.55 -0.91 -13.07
N ALA A 140 15.49 -1.60 -11.93
CA ALA A 140 14.26 -2.23 -11.46
C ALA A 140 13.14 -1.21 -11.18
N VAL A 141 13.49 -0.06 -10.60
CA VAL A 141 12.54 1.03 -10.29
C VAL A 141 12.03 1.69 -11.58
N GLN A 142 12.90 1.98 -12.54
CA GLN A 142 12.53 2.55 -13.85
C GLN A 142 11.60 1.61 -14.64
N LEU A 143 11.75 0.30 -14.44
CA LEU A 143 10.95 -0.72 -15.12
C LEU A 143 9.72 -1.14 -14.32
N GLY A 144 9.45 -0.50 -13.17
CA GLY A 144 8.27 -0.79 -12.33
C GLY A 144 8.33 -2.13 -11.61
N ALA A 145 9.49 -2.79 -11.54
CA ALA A 145 9.67 -4.11 -10.95
C ALA A 145 9.94 -4.05 -9.44
N TYR A 146 8.94 -3.61 -8.69
CA TYR A 146 9.04 -3.34 -7.26
C TYR A 146 9.40 -4.59 -6.42
N HIS A 147 8.94 -5.79 -6.81
CA HIS A 147 9.31 -7.02 -6.11
C HIS A 147 10.82 -7.32 -6.25
N CYS A 148 11.37 -7.16 -7.46
CA CYS A 148 12.80 -7.34 -7.70
C CYS A 148 13.61 -6.29 -6.94
N ALA A 149 13.17 -5.03 -6.96
CA ALA A 149 13.79 -3.95 -6.20
C ALA A 149 13.77 -4.24 -4.68
N SER A 150 12.64 -4.73 -4.15
CA SER A 150 12.54 -5.13 -2.74
C SER A 150 13.47 -6.28 -2.37
N LEU A 151 13.70 -7.24 -3.27
CA LEU A 151 14.64 -8.34 -3.04
C LEU A 151 16.09 -7.85 -3.09
N LEU A 152 16.43 -6.93 -3.99
CA LEU A 152 17.76 -6.32 -4.08
C LEU A 152 18.11 -5.52 -2.81
N LEU A 153 17.12 -4.88 -2.17
CA LEU A 153 17.29 -4.20 -0.88
C LEU A 153 17.59 -5.13 0.30
N GLN A 154 17.39 -6.44 0.14
CA GLN A 154 17.74 -7.44 1.16
C GLN A 154 19.23 -7.80 1.13
N LEU A 155 19.98 -7.37 0.12
CA LEU A 155 21.42 -7.65 0.03
C LEU A 155 22.20 -6.87 1.09
N PRO A 156 23.29 -7.43 1.64
CA PRO A 156 24.16 -6.74 2.59
C PRO A 156 24.69 -5.41 2.04
N ALA A 157 25.03 -5.37 0.76
CA ALA A 157 25.50 -4.15 0.09
C ALA A 157 24.43 -3.06 0.00
N ALA A 158 23.14 -3.38 0.09
CA ALA A 158 22.07 -2.38 0.18
C ALA A 158 22.11 -1.60 1.51
N GLN A 159 22.68 -2.17 2.57
CA GLN A 159 22.88 -1.48 3.85
C GLN A 159 24.03 -0.46 3.79
N GLN A 160 24.85 -0.52 2.74
CA GLN A 160 26.02 0.34 2.53
C GLN A 160 25.76 1.41 1.45
N LEU A 161 24.50 1.60 1.03
CA LEU A 161 24.17 2.63 0.05
C LEU A 161 24.45 4.02 0.62
N SER A 162 24.94 4.92 -0.22
CA SER A 162 25.12 6.33 0.15
C SER A 162 23.77 7.03 0.30
N THR A 163 23.75 8.13 1.05
CA THR A 163 22.59 9.02 1.18
C THR A 163 22.11 9.52 -0.18
N ASP A 164 23.04 9.85 -1.09
CA ASP A 164 22.71 10.33 -2.44
C ASP A 164 22.06 9.25 -3.30
N ALA A 165 22.55 8.00 -3.22
CA ALA A 165 21.94 6.89 -3.94
C ALA A 165 20.52 6.60 -3.43
N VAL A 166 20.32 6.60 -2.10
CA VAL A 166 18.99 6.44 -1.49
C VAL A 166 18.07 7.59 -1.88
N LEU A 167 18.55 8.83 -1.89
CA LEU A 167 17.80 9.99 -2.35
C LEU A 167 17.30 9.81 -3.78
N GLN A 168 18.18 9.43 -4.70
CA GLN A 168 17.83 9.22 -6.11
C GLN A 168 16.80 8.09 -6.27
N LEU A 169 16.95 7.00 -5.51
CA LEU A 169 16.00 5.90 -5.51
C LEU A 169 14.63 6.32 -4.98
N LEU A 170 14.57 7.09 -3.88
CA LEU A 170 13.32 7.62 -3.33
C LEU A 170 12.66 8.59 -4.31
N HIS A 171 13.41 9.51 -4.91
CA HIS A 171 12.88 10.44 -5.90
C HIS A 171 12.29 9.69 -7.10
N THR A 172 13.01 8.69 -7.61
CA THR A 172 12.53 7.86 -8.73
C THR A 172 11.30 7.04 -8.32
N GLY A 173 11.28 6.47 -7.11
CA GLY A 173 10.12 5.73 -6.59
C GLY A 173 8.89 6.61 -6.39
N VAL A 174 9.07 7.86 -5.97
CA VAL A 174 8.01 8.87 -5.84
C VAL A 174 7.47 9.25 -7.23
N LEU A 175 8.35 9.50 -8.20
CA LEU A 175 7.96 9.79 -9.59
C LEU A 175 7.10 8.69 -10.22
N HIS A 176 7.42 7.43 -9.92
CA HIS A 176 6.69 6.27 -10.45
C HIS A 176 5.51 5.84 -9.56
N GLY A 177 5.23 6.56 -8.47
CA GLY A 177 4.11 6.28 -7.58
C GLY A 177 4.16 4.89 -6.95
N MET A 178 5.33 4.42 -6.51
CA MET A 178 5.54 3.05 -6.01
C MET A 178 5.52 2.95 -4.48
N PRO A 179 4.36 2.72 -3.84
CA PRO A 179 4.24 2.71 -2.38
C PRO A 179 5.00 1.56 -1.70
N HIS A 180 5.03 0.38 -2.34
CA HIS A 180 5.68 -0.81 -1.77
C HIS A 180 7.20 -0.75 -1.81
N PHE A 181 7.76 0.12 -2.65
CA PHE A 181 9.21 0.32 -2.75
C PHE A 181 9.72 1.30 -1.69
N SER A 182 8.93 2.32 -1.31
CA SER A 182 9.36 3.32 -0.33
C SER A 182 9.63 2.73 1.05
N THR A 183 8.84 1.76 1.52
CA THR A 183 9.01 1.19 2.87
C THR A 183 10.38 0.55 3.10
N PRO A 184 10.87 -0.40 2.27
CA PRO A 184 12.19 -1.00 2.48
C PRO A 184 13.34 -0.01 2.24
N VAL A 185 13.18 0.97 1.33
CA VAL A 185 14.20 2.01 1.12
C VAL A 185 14.32 2.93 2.32
N LEU A 186 13.20 3.35 2.91
CA LEU A 186 13.19 4.20 4.10
C LEU A 186 13.71 3.47 5.35
N ALA A 187 13.69 2.14 5.36
CA ALA A 187 14.31 1.34 6.42
C ALA A 187 15.84 1.29 6.35
N LEU A 188 16.47 1.78 5.26
CA LEU A 188 17.93 1.79 5.14
C LEU A 188 18.57 2.82 6.07
N PRO A 189 19.77 2.53 6.63
CA PRO A 189 20.49 3.48 7.48
C PRO A 189 20.70 4.86 6.83
N ALA A 190 21.04 4.88 5.53
CA ALA A 190 21.23 6.13 4.80
C ALA A 190 19.94 6.94 4.62
N ALA A 191 18.75 6.31 4.60
CA ALA A 191 17.48 7.04 4.58
C ALA A 191 17.21 7.75 5.92
N GLN A 192 17.64 7.14 7.03
CA GLN A 192 17.51 7.71 8.37
C GLN A 192 18.45 8.90 8.60
N GLN A 193 19.47 9.06 7.74
CA GLN A 193 20.45 10.14 7.77
C GLN A 193 20.11 11.31 6.82
N LEU A 194 18.97 11.26 6.12
CA LEU A 194 18.56 12.34 5.23
C LEU A 194 18.35 13.64 6.02
N GLY A 195 18.75 14.78 5.44
CA GLY A 195 18.51 16.10 6.03
C GLY A 195 17.04 16.53 5.95
N ALA A 196 16.63 17.43 6.84
CA ALA A 196 15.27 17.96 6.89
C ALA A 196 14.84 18.63 5.57
N ASP A 197 15.74 19.41 4.94
CA ASP A 197 15.48 20.05 3.64
C ASP A 197 15.23 19.03 2.52
N THR A 198 16.01 17.95 2.52
CA THR A 198 15.91 16.87 1.54
C THR A 198 14.59 16.09 1.70
N VAL A 199 14.22 15.77 2.93
CA VAL A 199 12.92 15.13 3.24
C VAL A 199 11.78 16.07 2.86
N LEU A 200 11.91 17.36 3.16
CA LEU A 200 10.93 18.37 2.77
C LEU A 200 10.75 18.40 1.25
N GLN A 201 11.84 18.39 0.46
CA GLN A 201 11.81 18.33 -1.01
C GLN A 201 11.11 17.08 -1.54
N LEU A 202 11.44 15.90 -1.00
CA LEU A 202 10.78 14.64 -1.37
C LEU A 202 9.30 14.64 -1.01
N LEU A 203 8.92 15.22 0.13
CA LEU A 203 7.53 15.40 0.53
C LEU A 203 6.78 16.26 -0.50
N ARG A 204 7.37 17.37 -0.97
CA ARG A 204 6.74 18.22 -2.01
C ARG A 204 6.46 17.41 -3.27
N ALA A 205 7.48 16.70 -3.76
CA ALA A 205 7.35 15.87 -4.95
C ALA A 205 6.26 14.80 -4.77
N ALA A 206 6.22 14.13 -3.62
CA ALA A 206 5.23 13.10 -3.33
C ALA A 206 3.80 13.66 -3.28
N VAL A 207 3.59 14.82 -2.64
CA VAL A 207 2.25 15.42 -2.58
C VAL A 207 1.83 15.96 -3.95
N GLN A 208 2.73 16.58 -4.70
CA GLN A 208 2.46 17.08 -6.06
C GLN A 208 2.05 15.96 -7.02
N LEU A 209 2.67 14.78 -6.88
CA LEU A 209 2.37 13.60 -7.69
C LEU A 209 1.21 12.76 -7.13
N GLY A 210 0.58 13.16 -6.02
CA GLY A 210 -0.49 12.39 -5.38
C GLY A 210 -0.03 11.08 -4.73
N ALA A 211 1.27 10.90 -4.51
CA ALA A 211 1.86 9.73 -3.85
C ALA A 211 1.72 9.81 -2.32
N HIS A 212 0.48 9.86 -1.82
CA HIS A 212 0.17 10.07 -0.40
C HIS A 212 0.79 9.04 0.54
N HIS A 213 0.90 7.77 0.09
CA HIS A 213 1.54 6.73 0.90
C HIS A 213 3.03 7.01 1.09
N CYS A 214 3.73 7.43 0.04
CA CYS A 214 5.14 7.83 0.12
C CYS A 214 5.29 9.04 1.05
N ALA A 215 4.40 10.03 0.95
CA ALA A 215 4.40 11.18 1.83
C ALA A 215 4.21 10.77 3.32
N SER A 216 3.27 9.87 3.60
CA SER A 216 3.07 9.34 4.95
C SER A 216 4.32 8.65 5.50
N LEU A 217 5.03 7.88 4.68
CA LEU A 217 6.24 7.19 5.12
C LEU A 217 7.42 8.16 5.29
N LEU A 218 7.54 9.19 4.45
CA LEU A 218 8.55 10.24 4.59
C LEU A 218 8.38 11.02 5.90
N LEU A 219 7.14 11.24 6.34
CA LEU A 219 6.84 11.87 7.65
C LEU A 219 7.28 11.01 8.85
N GLN A 220 7.57 9.72 8.67
CA GLN A 220 8.08 8.85 9.73
C GLN A 220 9.59 8.98 9.92
N LEU A 221 10.31 9.66 9.01
CA LEU A 221 11.75 9.85 9.15
C LEU A 221 12.09 10.79 10.32
N PRO A 222 13.19 10.56 11.05
CA PRO A 222 13.63 11.45 12.14
C PRO A 222 13.79 12.91 11.69
N ALA A 223 14.29 13.11 10.48
CA ALA A 223 14.46 14.44 9.91
C ALA A 223 13.12 15.16 9.65
N ALA A 224 12.02 14.42 9.44
CA ALA A 224 10.70 15.03 9.32
C ALA A 224 10.23 15.67 10.64
N GLN A 225 10.67 15.14 11.78
CA GLN A 225 10.36 15.72 13.10
C GLN A 225 11.11 17.04 13.35
N GLN A 226 12.17 17.30 12.59
CA GLN A 226 12.93 18.54 12.65
C GLN A 226 12.39 19.61 11.70
N ILE A 227 11.49 19.25 10.78
CA ILE A 227 10.87 20.21 9.87
C ILE A 227 9.92 21.08 10.69
N SER A 228 10.07 22.40 10.61
CA SER A 228 9.15 23.31 11.29
C SER A 228 7.73 23.12 10.76
N THR A 229 6.75 23.17 11.67
CA THR A 229 5.33 23.09 11.32
C THR A 229 4.95 24.12 10.25
N ASP A 230 5.55 25.32 10.32
CA ASP A 230 5.35 26.37 9.33
C ASP A 230 5.85 25.98 7.93
N ALA A 231 7.00 25.30 7.82
CA ALA A 231 7.52 24.83 6.53
C ALA A 231 6.65 23.70 5.94
N MET A 232 6.13 22.80 6.78
CA MET A 232 5.16 21.79 6.36
C MET A 232 3.84 22.42 5.90
N LEU A 233 3.32 23.40 6.64
CA LEU A 233 2.08 24.09 6.29
C LEU A 233 2.23 24.91 5.00
N GLN A 234 3.33 25.64 4.83
CA GLN A 234 3.62 26.34 3.58
C GLN A 234 3.68 25.38 2.38
N GLN A 235 4.18 24.15 2.60
CA GLN A 235 4.21 23.13 1.55
C GLN A 235 2.85 22.54 1.21
N LEU A 236 2.03 22.24 2.22
CA LEU A 236 0.66 21.81 2.01
C LEU A 236 -0.17 22.90 1.32
N GLN A 237 0.02 24.16 1.71
CA GLN A 237 -0.61 25.31 1.06
C GLN A 237 -0.21 25.42 -0.41
N TYR A 238 1.09 25.34 -0.72
CA TYR A 238 1.58 25.37 -2.10
C TYR A 238 1.00 24.23 -2.94
N THR A 239 0.95 23.02 -2.40
CA THR A 239 0.54 21.84 -3.16
C THR A 239 -0.98 21.73 -3.33
N LEU A 240 -1.76 22.36 -2.46
CA LEU A 240 -3.20 22.47 -2.58
C LEU A 240 -3.65 23.74 -3.33
N GLU A 241 -2.70 24.50 -3.89
CA GLU A 241 -2.92 25.81 -4.54
C GLU A 241 -3.71 26.79 -3.65
N LEU A 242 -3.54 26.69 -2.33
CA LEU A 242 -4.25 27.55 -1.40
C LEU A 242 -3.51 28.89 -1.23
N PRO A 243 -4.22 30.02 -1.18
CA PRO A 243 -3.61 31.32 -0.93
C PRO A 243 -2.81 31.30 0.38
N ALA A 244 -1.57 31.79 0.33
CA ALA A 244 -0.58 31.71 1.41
C ALA A 244 -1.14 32.20 2.76
N ALA A 245 -1.52 31.26 3.64
CA ALA A 245 -1.91 31.57 5.00
C ALA A 245 -0.63 31.64 5.85
N LYS A 246 -0.15 32.86 6.06
CA LYS A 246 1.18 33.17 6.59
C LYS A 246 1.36 32.94 8.10
N GLU A 247 0.40 32.29 8.75
CA GLU A 247 0.47 31.93 10.17
C GLU A 247 -0.11 30.52 10.31
N SER A 248 0.53 29.68 11.14
CA SER A 248 0.05 28.38 11.62
C SER A 248 -1.18 28.51 12.53
N SER A 249 -2.11 29.35 12.09
CA SER A 249 -3.39 29.60 12.70
C SER A 249 -4.29 28.39 12.51
N THR A 250 -5.16 28.17 13.48
CA THR A 250 -6.27 27.21 13.40
C THR A 250 -7.11 27.41 12.13
N ALA A 251 -7.19 28.65 11.63
CA ALA A 251 -7.84 28.96 10.36
C ALA A 251 -7.15 28.28 9.16
N ALA A 252 -5.82 28.30 9.08
CA ALA A 252 -5.08 27.64 7.99
C ALA A 252 -5.32 26.12 7.97
N VAL A 253 -5.36 25.47 9.14
CA VAL A 253 -5.70 24.04 9.24
C VAL A 253 -7.14 23.78 8.82
N GLY A 254 -8.07 24.68 9.17
CA GLY A 254 -9.48 24.62 8.74
C GLY A 254 -9.63 24.67 7.22
N GLU A 255 -8.96 25.63 6.56
CA GLU A 255 -8.96 25.75 5.10
C GLU A 255 -8.33 24.54 4.40
N LEU A 256 -7.22 24.01 4.93
CA LEU A 256 -6.57 22.81 4.42
C LEU A 256 -7.47 21.58 4.51
N LEU A 257 -8.16 21.40 5.64
CA LEU A 257 -9.15 20.32 5.80
C LEU A 257 -10.30 20.51 4.82
N LEU A 258 -10.79 21.73 4.64
CA LEU A 258 -11.91 22.02 3.75
C LEU A 258 -11.56 21.68 2.30
N ALA A 259 -10.39 22.10 1.83
CA ALA A 259 -9.88 21.76 0.51
C ALA A 259 -9.72 20.23 0.34
N ALA A 260 -9.17 19.54 1.34
CA ALA A 260 -9.03 18.08 1.30
C ALA A 260 -10.38 17.34 1.25
N VAL A 261 -11.40 17.85 1.95
CA VAL A 261 -12.78 17.32 1.91
C VAL A 261 -13.40 17.56 0.54
N GLN A 262 -13.28 18.78 -0.01
CA GLN A 262 -13.84 19.14 -1.31
C GLN A 262 -13.22 18.35 -2.47
N GLN A 263 -11.94 17.97 -2.35
CA GLN A 263 -11.25 17.12 -3.32
C GLN A 263 -11.46 15.62 -3.09
N ASP A 264 -12.23 15.21 -2.07
CA ASP A 264 -12.44 13.82 -1.64
C ASP A 264 -11.12 13.02 -1.48
N ARG A 265 -10.15 13.62 -0.77
CA ARG A 265 -8.83 13.02 -0.51
C ARG A 265 -8.70 12.56 0.95
N PRO A 266 -9.25 11.39 1.32
CA PRO A 266 -9.28 10.93 2.71
C PRO A 266 -7.89 10.66 3.29
N GLY A 267 -6.90 10.31 2.46
CA GLY A 267 -5.52 10.10 2.89
C GLY A 267 -4.88 11.40 3.42
N SER A 268 -4.97 12.49 2.66
CA SER A 268 -4.50 13.81 3.11
C SER A 268 -5.28 14.28 4.34
N LEU A 269 -6.60 14.09 4.35
CA LEU A 269 -7.45 14.48 5.46
C LEU A 269 -7.02 13.82 6.78
N LYS A 270 -6.71 12.52 6.76
CA LYS A 270 -6.23 11.79 7.94
C LYS A 270 -5.00 12.44 8.55
N HIS A 271 -4.00 12.76 7.73
CA HIS A 271 -2.76 13.38 8.20
C HIS A 271 -2.96 14.81 8.69
N ILE A 272 -3.85 15.59 8.05
CA ILE A 272 -4.16 16.94 8.51
C ILE A 272 -4.91 16.89 9.84
N CYS A 273 -5.81 15.93 10.05
CA CYS A 273 -6.50 15.70 11.33
C CYS A 273 -5.56 15.30 12.47
N GLU A 274 -4.39 14.73 12.18
CA GLU A 274 -3.35 14.37 13.17
C GLU A 274 -2.52 15.59 13.62
N LEU A 275 -2.64 16.75 12.96
CA LEU A 275 -1.92 17.97 13.35
C LEU A 275 -2.50 18.57 14.64
N PRO A 276 -1.67 19.14 15.53
CA PRO A 276 -2.13 19.73 16.79
C PRO A 276 -3.14 20.88 16.58
N GLY A 277 -3.03 21.61 15.47
CA GLY A 277 -3.98 22.66 15.11
C GLY A 277 -5.39 22.14 14.80
N ALA A 278 -5.54 20.87 14.39
CA ALA A 278 -6.85 20.27 14.11
C ALA A 278 -7.66 20.05 15.40
N ALA A 279 -6.97 19.80 16.53
CA ALA A 279 -7.61 19.71 17.84
C ALA A 279 -8.13 21.07 18.35
N LEU A 280 -7.60 22.18 17.81
CA LEU A 280 -7.93 23.55 18.19
C LEU A 280 -9.00 24.19 17.29
N LEU A 281 -9.59 23.43 16.35
CA LEU A 281 -10.64 23.94 15.48
C LEU A 281 -11.89 24.30 16.30
N SER A 282 -12.50 25.45 15.96
CA SER A 282 -13.79 25.83 16.54
C SER A 282 -14.88 24.84 16.13
N SER A 283 -15.93 24.73 16.95
CA SER A 283 -17.13 23.95 16.62
C SER A 283 -17.72 24.38 15.27
N THR A 284 -17.71 25.68 14.98
CA THR A 284 -18.18 26.24 13.70
C THR A 284 -17.39 25.74 12.50
N ALA A 285 -16.06 25.69 12.59
CA ALA A 285 -15.22 25.17 11.52
C ALA A 285 -15.46 23.67 11.31
N VAL A 286 -15.59 22.89 12.39
CA VAL A 286 -15.87 21.45 12.30
C VAL A 286 -17.24 21.17 11.66
N VAL A 287 -18.27 21.98 11.97
CA VAL A 287 -19.59 21.86 11.33
C VAL A 287 -19.50 22.11 9.82
N GLN A 288 -18.76 23.15 9.40
CA GLN A 288 -18.56 23.44 7.98
C GLN A 288 -17.85 22.30 7.26
N LEU A 289 -16.81 21.73 7.86
CA LEU A 289 -16.08 20.58 7.31
C LEU A 289 -16.98 19.34 7.18
N LEU A 290 -17.74 19.01 8.22
CA LEU A 290 -18.67 17.87 8.20
C LEU A 290 -19.80 18.08 7.19
N GLN A 291 -20.29 19.32 7.06
CA GLN A 291 -21.30 19.66 6.06
C GLN A 291 -20.76 19.52 4.64
N ALA A 292 -19.53 19.99 4.37
CA ALA A 292 -18.88 19.79 3.08
C ALA A 292 -18.67 18.29 2.76
N ALA A 293 -18.26 17.48 3.74
CA ALA A 293 -18.07 16.04 3.56
C ALA A 293 -19.40 15.31 3.31
N ALA A 294 -20.46 15.72 4.02
CA ALA A 294 -21.82 15.22 3.80
C ALA A 294 -22.35 15.60 2.42
N GLN A 295 -22.12 16.85 1.98
CA GLN A 295 -22.49 17.34 0.65
C GLN A 295 -21.76 16.58 -0.47
N GLY A 296 -20.47 16.29 -0.29
CA GLY A 296 -19.69 15.45 -1.20
C GLY A 296 -19.98 13.95 -1.10
N SER A 297 -20.91 13.53 -0.23
CA SER A 297 -21.21 12.11 0.06
C SER A 297 -20.01 11.26 0.50
N SER A 298 -18.94 11.89 1.00
CA SER A 298 -17.72 11.19 1.41
C SER A 298 -17.85 10.60 2.81
N GLY A 299 -18.26 9.33 2.87
CA GLY A 299 -18.39 8.59 4.12
C GLY A 299 -17.09 8.49 4.91
N TYR A 300 -15.97 8.31 4.20
CA TYR A 300 -14.64 8.22 4.80
C TYR A 300 -14.18 9.56 5.40
N CYS A 301 -14.33 10.67 4.68
CA CYS A 301 -13.99 11.98 5.22
C CYS A 301 -14.85 12.32 6.45
N THR A 302 -16.15 12.01 6.39
CA THR A 302 -17.07 12.19 7.51
C THR A 302 -16.63 11.38 8.73
N ALA A 303 -16.21 10.13 8.54
CA ALA A 303 -15.73 9.27 9.63
C ALA A 303 -14.46 9.80 10.30
N LEU A 304 -13.54 10.38 9.53
CA LEU A 304 -12.31 10.99 10.05
C LEU A 304 -12.60 12.30 10.79
N LEU A 305 -13.43 13.17 10.22
CA LEU A 305 -13.81 14.44 10.85
C LEU A 305 -14.59 14.23 12.16
N CYS A 306 -15.42 13.19 12.24
CA CYS A 306 -16.11 12.83 13.48
C CYS A 306 -15.15 12.47 14.62
N GLN A 307 -13.89 12.12 14.35
CA GLN A 307 -12.90 11.80 15.39
C GLN A 307 -12.24 13.04 15.98
N LEU A 308 -12.41 14.23 15.38
CA LEU A 308 -11.85 15.46 15.90
C LEU A 308 -12.48 15.85 17.25
N PRO A 309 -11.70 16.37 18.23
CA PRO A 309 -12.24 16.81 19.51
C PRO A 309 -13.39 17.82 19.37
N GLY A 310 -13.29 18.74 18.40
CA GLY A 310 -14.37 19.70 18.12
C GLY A 310 -15.66 19.05 17.63
N ALA A 311 -15.59 17.89 16.96
CA ALA A 311 -16.77 17.13 16.52
C ALA A 311 -17.50 16.45 17.68
N GLN A 312 -16.73 15.97 18.66
CA GLN A 312 -17.26 15.34 19.87
C GLN A 312 -17.99 16.33 20.79
N ASN A 313 -17.66 17.62 20.68
CA ASN A 313 -18.22 18.72 21.47
C ASN A 313 -19.28 19.53 20.73
N LEU A 314 -19.78 19.07 19.58
CA LEU A 314 -20.85 19.75 18.86
C LEU A 314 -22.15 19.74 19.67
N ASP A 315 -22.93 20.81 19.55
CA ASP A 315 -24.29 20.81 20.09
C ASP A 315 -25.25 19.98 19.23
N SER A 316 -26.40 19.64 19.81
CA SER A 316 -27.40 18.81 19.13
C SER A 316 -28.01 19.49 17.89
N ALA A 317 -28.08 20.82 17.84
CA ALA A 317 -28.65 21.55 16.71
C ALA A 317 -27.72 21.51 15.49
N ALA A 318 -26.41 21.68 15.72
CA ALA A 318 -25.37 21.57 14.72
C ALA A 318 -25.33 20.16 14.11
N VAL A 319 -25.39 19.11 14.94
CA VAL A 319 -25.40 17.72 14.45
C VAL A 319 -26.66 17.41 13.65
N VAL A 320 -27.83 17.90 14.07
CA VAL A 320 -29.10 17.80 13.33
C VAL A 320 -28.97 18.45 11.94
N HIS A 321 -28.35 19.63 11.85
CA HIS A 321 -28.14 20.32 10.58
C HIS A 321 -27.25 19.51 9.62
N VAL A 322 -26.13 18.96 10.12
CA VAL A 322 -25.22 18.14 9.30
C VAL A 322 -25.88 16.81 8.89
N LEU A 323 -26.63 16.17 9.78
CA LEU A 323 -27.40 14.96 9.48
C LEU A 323 -28.42 15.21 8.37
N GLN A 324 -29.14 16.34 8.43
CA GLN A 324 -30.08 16.74 7.41
C GLN A 324 -29.39 16.92 6.05
N ALA A 325 -28.21 17.55 6.01
CA ALA A 325 -27.43 17.67 4.78
C ALA A 325 -27.02 16.29 4.22
N ALA A 326 -26.54 15.37 5.06
CA ALA A 326 -26.17 14.01 4.65
C ALA A 326 -27.36 13.20 4.12
N MET A 327 -28.53 13.36 4.75
CA MET A 327 -29.78 12.72 4.32
C MET A 327 -30.29 13.28 2.99
N GLN A 328 -30.17 14.59 2.77
CA GLN A 328 -30.52 15.20 1.48
C GLN A 328 -29.66 14.68 0.33
N GLN A 329 -28.39 14.36 0.60
CA GLN A 329 -27.51 13.71 -0.37
C GLN A 329 -27.69 12.18 -0.47
N GLY A 330 -28.50 11.58 0.41
CA GLY A 330 -28.72 10.13 0.42
C GLY A 330 -27.51 9.30 0.83
N SER A 331 -26.57 9.86 1.61
CA SER A 331 -25.37 9.14 2.04
C SER A 331 -25.58 8.37 3.35
N ASP A 332 -25.92 7.09 3.23
CA ASP A 332 -26.09 6.16 4.36
C ASP A 332 -24.84 6.04 5.24
N VAL A 333 -23.66 6.13 4.61
CA VAL A 333 -22.38 6.02 5.33
C VAL A 333 -22.13 7.26 6.18
N CYS A 334 -22.31 8.46 5.61
CA CYS A 334 -22.17 9.71 6.36
C CYS A 334 -23.15 9.78 7.53
N THR A 335 -24.42 9.45 7.28
CA THR A 335 -25.46 9.47 8.33
C THR A 335 -25.12 8.50 9.47
N ASN A 336 -24.66 7.29 9.18
CA ASN A 336 -24.26 6.32 10.20
C ASN A 336 -23.10 6.84 11.07
N HIS A 337 -22.09 7.48 10.47
CA HIS A 337 -21.00 8.07 11.25
C HIS A 337 -21.45 9.25 12.11
N LEU A 338 -22.30 10.14 11.59
CA LEU A 338 -22.84 11.27 12.34
C LEU A 338 -23.71 10.84 13.52
N TRP A 339 -24.47 9.75 13.39
CA TRP A 339 -25.24 9.15 14.49
C TRP A 339 -24.38 8.64 15.65
N ARG A 340 -23.07 8.43 15.44
CA ARG A 340 -22.15 8.02 16.51
C ARG A 340 -21.71 9.19 17.38
N LEU A 341 -21.92 10.45 16.97
CA LEU A 341 -21.54 11.61 17.76
C LEU A 341 -22.37 11.69 19.06
N PRO A 342 -21.77 12.10 20.20
CA PRO A 342 -22.47 12.16 21.49
C PRO A 342 -23.76 12.99 21.44
N ALA A 343 -23.73 14.13 20.74
CA ALA A 343 -24.88 15.01 20.60
C ALA A 343 -26.03 14.44 19.74
N ALA A 344 -25.75 13.50 18.83
CA ALA A 344 -26.80 12.75 18.13
C ALA A 344 -27.47 11.70 19.04
N GLN A 345 -26.73 11.17 20.02
CA GLN A 345 -27.23 10.17 20.96
C GLN A 345 -28.08 10.78 22.08
N GLN A 346 -27.97 12.09 22.30
CA GLN A 346 -28.83 12.79 23.23
C GLN A 346 -30.19 13.05 22.55
N PRO A 347 -31.31 12.55 23.12
CA PRO A 347 -32.63 12.66 22.51
C PRO A 347 -33.14 14.10 22.63
N SER A 348 -32.74 14.97 21.70
CA SER A 348 -33.47 16.20 21.43
C SER A 348 -34.73 15.87 20.62
N SER A 349 -35.82 16.59 20.87
CA SER A 349 -37.09 16.44 20.14
C SER A 349 -36.91 16.57 18.62
N SER A 350 -35.94 17.36 18.17
CA SER A 350 -35.62 17.59 16.75
C SER A 350 -34.99 16.37 16.06
N ALA A 351 -34.10 15.64 16.73
CA ALA A 351 -33.45 14.46 16.15
C ALA A 351 -34.44 13.30 15.92
N ALA A 352 -35.43 13.16 16.79
CA ALA A 352 -36.48 12.16 16.66
C ALA A 352 -37.36 12.37 15.42
N MET A 353 -37.62 13.62 15.02
CA MET A 353 -38.38 13.94 13.82
C MET A 353 -37.63 13.65 12.52
N LEU A 354 -36.29 13.77 12.51
CA LEU A 354 -35.49 13.42 11.34
C LEU A 354 -35.48 11.90 11.10
N CYS A 355 -35.45 11.09 12.17
CA CYS A 355 -35.50 9.62 12.08
C CYS A 355 -36.76 9.08 11.41
N SER A 356 -37.93 9.69 11.65
CA SER A 356 -39.20 9.26 11.04
C SER A 356 -39.29 9.58 9.55
N SER A 357 -38.51 10.56 9.08
CA SER A 357 -38.53 11.02 7.69
C SER A 357 -37.49 10.33 6.81
N CYS A 358 -36.55 9.57 7.39
CA CYS A 358 -35.47 8.92 6.67
C CYS A 358 -35.91 7.58 6.05
N SER A 359 -35.91 7.49 4.72
CA SER A 359 -36.24 6.27 3.96
C SER A 359 -35.31 5.08 4.25
N CYS A 360 -34.11 5.35 4.79
CA CYS A 360 -33.12 4.36 5.19
C CYS A 360 -33.57 3.48 6.36
N CYS A 361 -34.51 3.96 7.18
CA CYS A 361 -35.06 3.23 8.33
C CYS A 361 -35.91 2.01 7.93
N SER A 362 -36.36 1.93 6.66
CA SER A 362 -37.25 0.86 6.19
C SER A 362 -36.50 -0.39 5.69
N LYS A 363 -35.20 -0.30 5.41
CA LYS A 363 -34.40 -1.45 4.95
C LYS A 363 -33.81 -2.22 6.14
N LYS A 364 -34.59 -3.21 6.60
CA LYS A 364 -34.29 -4.36 7.48
C LYS A 364 -32.96 -4.30 8.27
N GLY A 365 -33.07 -4.13 9.59
CA GLY A 365 -32.12 -4.70 10.56
C GLY A 365 -30.98 -3.81 11.05
N GLN A 366 -31.17 -2.49 11.19
CA GLN A 366 -30.14 -1.60 11.71
C GLN A 366 -30.23 -1.44 13.26
N PRO A 367 -29.20 -1.85 14.04
CA PRO A 367 -29.24 -1.88 15.51
C PRO A 367 -29.38 -0.52 16.21
N TRP A 368 -29.07 0.59 15.51
CA TRP A 368 -29.09 1.92 16.12
C TRP A 368 -30.51 2.46 16.32
N LEU A 369 -31.48 2.05 15.49
CA LEU A 369 -32.91 2.38 15.69
C LEU A 369 -33.41 1.85 17.04
N TYR A 370 -32.99 0.64 17.42
CA TYR A 370 -33.31 0.09 18.74
C TYR A 370 -32.63 0.86 19.87
N ARG A 371 -31.40 1.35 19.68
CA ARG A 371 -30.69 2.12 20.73
C ARG A 371 -31.22 3.54 20.93
N ALA A 372 -31.70 4.22 19.89
CA ALA A 372 -32.25 5.56 20.01
C ALA A 372 -33.74 5.57 20.43
N ALA A 373 -34.52 4.57 20.00
CA ALA A 373 -35.95 4.49 20.33
C ALA A 373 -36.21 4.05 21.78
N VAL A 374 -35.34 3.22 22.36
CA VAL A 374 -35.55 2.68 23.73
C VAL A 374 -35.49 3.77 24.83
N PRO A 375 -34.52 4.71 24.83
CA PRO A 375 -34.48 5.81 25.79
C PRO A 375 -35.62 6.83 25.61
N ALA A 376 -36.01 7.11 24.36
CA ALA A 376 -37.13 8.02 24.09
C ALA A 376 -38.45 7.41 24.54
N ALA A 377 -38.68 6.12 24.27
CA ALA A 377 -39.85 5.39 24.74
C ALA A 377 -39.89 5.26 26.28
N SER A 378 -38.74 5.06 26.93
CA SER A 378 -38.67 4.98 28.40
C SER A 378 -38.94 6.35 29.05
N SER A 379 -38.45 7.45 28.48
CA SER A 379 -38.75 8.82 28.91
C SER A 379 -40.23 9.15 28.75
N ILE A 380 -40.83 8.82 27.60
CA ILE A 380 -42.27 9.00 27.34
C ILE A 380 -43.12 8.15 28.30
N LEU A 381 -42.76 6.88 28.52
CA LEU A 381 -43.46 6.02 29.49
C LEU A 381 -43.33 6.53 30.93
N ALA A 382 -42.19 7.11 31.30
CA ALA A 382 -42.01 7.74 32.62
C ALA A 382 -42.83 9.03 32.76
N GLN A 383 -43.02 9.79 31.67
CA GLN A 383 -43.90 10.96 31.63
C GLN A 383 -45.37 10.54 31.75
N ILE A 384 -45.79 9.51 31.00
CA ILE A 384 -47.15 8.95 31.05
C ILE A 384 -47.45 8.40 32.45
N ARG A 385 -46.51 7.69 33.09
CA ARG A 385 -46.69 7.20 34.47
C ARG A 385 -46.83 8.35 35.47
N ARG A 386 -46.10 9.45 35.29
CA ARG A 386 -46.24 10.65 36.14
C ARG A 386 -47.59 11.33 35.94
N CYS A 387 -48.06 11.46 34.70
CA CYS A 387 -49.40 11.99 34.43
C CYS A 387 -50.51 11.09 34.96
N ALA A 388 -50.39 9.76 34.80
CA ALA A 388 -51.36 8.80 35.31
C ALA A 388 -51.41 8.79 36.86
N ALA A 389 -50.26 8.92 37.53
CA ALA A 389 -50.20 9.04 38.98
C ALA A 389 -50.81 10.36 39.49
N ALA A 390 -50.62 11.47 38.75
CA ALA A 390 -51.26 12.75 39.08
C ALA A 390 -52.79 12.69 38.93
N VAL A 391 -53.29 12.09 37.84
CA VAL A 391 -54.74 11.89 37.61
C VAL A 391 -55.35 10.94 38.65
N ALA A 392 -54.64 9.89 39.05
CA ALA A 392 -55.10 8.97 40.09
C ALA A 392 -55.15 9.61 41.48
N ALA A 393 -54.36 10.65 41.75
CA ALA A 393 -54.38 11.38 43.02
C ALA A 393 -55.51 12.43 43.11
N GLU A 394 -56.14 12.80 41.99
CA GLU A 394 -57.25 13.76 41.93
C GLU A 394 -58.65 13.09 41.87
N LEU A 395 -58.70 11.75 41.87
CA LEU A 395 -59.96 11.01 41.97
C LEU A 395 -60.26 10.74 43.47
N PRO A 396 -61.41 11.23 44.00
CA PRO A 396 -61.75 11.16 45.43
C PRO A 396 -62.08 9.75 45.93
#